data_AF-A0A091FLN6-F1
#
_entry.id   AF-A0A091FLN6-F1
#
_cell.length_a   1.000
_cell.length_b   1.000
_cell.length_c   1.000
_cell.angle_alpha   90.00
_cell.angle_beta   90.00
_cell.angle_gamma   90.00
#
_symmetry.space_group_name_H-M   'P 1'
#
loop_
_entity.id
_entity.type
_entity.pdbx_description
1 polymer ?
#
loop_
_entity_poly.entity_id
_entity_poly.type
_entity_poly.pdbx_seq_one_letter_code
_entity_poly.pdbx_strand_id
1 'polypeptide(L)'
;GFRPPGTKLDSSGVAFAVVGACQALGLPDVHLALSEDHAWVAFGPGGQHTAEVTWHGKGNEDRRGQSVSPGVAERVRDRRTDVQGGGSMAERERDMEGAMGTEGGCGAEGAAVGEPHKSPSVSRQRLLWLLYDLGHLERGEGPAPYPMALGNLADLEELEPTPGRPDPLTLYHKGIAAARSYYSNEHIYPYLYLAGFHCRNRNVKEALQAWADTATVIQDYNYCREDEEIYKEFFEVANDVIPTLLKEAANAEPHGDAPQAGGGLPALQDPECFAHLLRFYDGICKWEEGSPTPVLHVGWATFLVQSLGRFDGQVRQKVTLVSRDADPPEDEDPSGEDPREGRRRGPRRESKPEEPPLPKKPPERRRPPVPGPRPEESSGAPPAPPNPSQGNPQTVSPGGPVLVFQSEKMKGMKDLLRAPKINSSAIKLQLTAQSQVQLKKQKAAPSDYTLAFLKRPRKGL
;
A
#
# COMPACT_ATOMS: atom_id res chain seq x y z
N GLY A 1 54.57 9.76 -5.83
CA GLY A 1 53.98 10.97 -5.22
C GLY A 1 52.51 10.72 -5.01
N PHE A 2 52.05 10.75 -3.76
CA PHE A 2 50.62 10.70 -3.46
C PHE A 2 49.99 11.97 -4.04
N ARG A 3 49.07 11.83 -5.01
CA ARG A 3 48.18 12.95 -5.33
C ARG A 3 47.36 13.23 -4.06
N PRO A 4 47.21 14.50 -3.65
CA PRO A 4 46.27 14.83 -2.60
C PRO A 4 44.87 14.35 -3.03
N PRO A 5 44.08 13.78 -2.11
CA PRO A 5 42.71 13.38 -2.42
C PRO A 5 41.89 14.60 -2.87
N GLY A 6 40.90 14.35 -3.73
CA GLY A 6 40.04 15.41 -4.26
C GLY A 6 39.11 15.99 -3.20
N THR A 7 38.71 17.25 -3.36
CA THR A 7 37.76 17.97 -2.47
C THR A 7 36.32 17.83 -2.94
N LYS A 8 35.90 16.61 -3.30
CA LYS A 8 34.56 16.33 -3.86
C LYS A 8 33.81 15.36 -2.97
N LEU A 9 32.56 15.69 -2.66
CA LEU A 9 31.59 14.84 -1.98
C LEU A 9 30.28 14.89 -2.77
N ASP A 10 29.54 13.79 -2.75
CA ASP A 10 28.15 13.73 -3.18
C ASP A 10 27.21 14.26 -2.08
N SER A 11 25.90 14.25 -2.34
CA SER A 11 24.91 14.86 -1.42
C SER A 11 24.95 14.21 -0.03
N SER A 12 24.76 12.90 0.07
CA SER A 12 24.78 12.18 1.34
C SER A 12 26.17 12.15 1.98
N GLY A 13 27.24 12.13 1.18
CA GLY A 13 28.62 12.25 1.66
C GLY A 13 28.91 13.57 2.37
N VAL A 14 28.25 14.67 2.00
CA VAL A 14 28.32 15.93 2.76
C VAL A 14 27.65 15.80 4.12
N ALA A 15 26.46 15.21 4.20
CA ALA A 15 25.77 15.00 5.49
C ALA A 15 26.59 14.09 6.42
N PHE A 16 27.15 12.99 5.88
CA PHE A 16 28.06 12.10 6.60
C PHE A 16 29.32 12.84 7.08
N ALA A 17 29.94 13.66 6.23
CA ALA A 17 31.12 14.44 6.60
C ALA A 17 30.82 15.46 7.71
N VAL A 18 29.62 16.06 7.73
CA VAL A 18 29.19 16.96 8.81
C VAL A 18 29.11 16.21 10.14
N VAL A 19 28.49 15.03 10.16
CA VAL A 19 28.42 14.21 11.38
C VAL A 19 29.81 13.79 11.85
N GLY A 20 30.68 13.34 10.95
CA GLY A 20 32.07 13.01 11.27
C GLY A 20 32.87 14.21 11.81
N ALA A 21 32.64 15.41 11.29
CA ALA A 21 33.25 16.63 11.78
C ALA A 21 32.72 17.02 13.18
N CYS A 22 31.41 16.91 13.41
CA CYS A 22 30.80 17.11 14.73
C CYS A 22 31.34 16.13 15.77
N GLN A 23 31.51 14.86 15.39
CA GLN A 23 32.14 13.84 16.23
C GLN A 23 33.58 14.23 16.59
N ALA A 24 34.39 14.66 15.61
CA ALA A 24 35.77 15.09 15.85
C ALA A 24 35.87 16.32 16.77
N LEU A 25 34.83 17.16 16.79
CA LEU A 25 34.70 18.32 17.68
C LEU A 25 34.13 17.96 19.06
N GLY A 26 33.79 16.70 19.32
CA GLY A 26 33.22 16.26 20.59
C GLY A 26 31.76 16.68 20.77
N LEU A 27 30.97 16.70 19.69
CA LEU A 27 29.53 16.94 19.69
C LEU A 27 28.77 15.60 19.51
N PRO A 28 28.53 14.85 20.60
CA PRO A 28 27.99 13.49 20.51
C PRO A 28 26.48 13.42 20.26
N ASP A 29 25.78 14.55 20.32
CA ASP A 29 24.33 14.64 20.14
C ASP A 29 23.91 14.89 18.68
N VAL A 30 24.87 15.07 17.77
CA VAL A 30 24.61 15.25 16.33
C VAL A 30 24.69 13.90 15.64
N HIS A 31 23.59 13.49 15.03
CA HIS A 31 23.45 12.20 14.35
C HIS A 31 22.98 12.36 12.92
N LEU A 32 23.33 11.38 12.09
CA LEU A 32 22.82 11.29 10.74
C LEU A 32 21.34 10.88 10.74
N ALA A 33 20.55 11.53 9.90
CA ALA A 33 19.16 11.18 9.63
C ALA A 33 18.97 10.95 8.13
N LEU A 34 18.23 9.90 7.77
CA LEU A 34 18.09 9.41 6.41
C LEU A 34 16.62 9.22 6.07
N SER A 35 16.25 9.66 4.87
CA SER A 35 15.13 9.09 4.13
C SER A 35 15.66 8.08 3.10
N GLU A 36 14.77 7.58 2.26
CA GLU A 36 15.12 6.69 1.16
C GLU A 36 15.93 7.38 0.03
N ASP A 37 15.94 8.72 -0.04
CA ASP A 37 16.62 9.50 -1.11
C ASP A 37 17.32 10.79 -0.59
N HIS A 38 17.33 11.05 0.71
CA HIS A 38 17.94 12.28 1.24
C HIS A 38 18.56 12.07 2.62
N ALA A 39 19.51 12.95 2.97
CA ALA A 39 20.24 12.90 4.23
C ALA A 39 20.35 14.29 4.87
N TRP A 40 20.15 14.35 6.19
CA TRP A 40 20.29 15.56 7.00
C TRP A 40 20.81 15.21 8.39
N VAL A 41 20.90 16.18 9.31
CA VAL A 41 21.31 15.91 10.70
C VAL A 41 20.16 16.11 11.67
N ALA A 42 20.11 15.24 12.68
CA ALA A 42 19.26 15.38 13.86
C ALA A 42 20.13 15.67 15.10
N PHE A 43 19.69 16.56 15.98
CA PHE A 43 20.47 16.97 17.15
C PHE A 43 19.61 17.44 18.33
N GLY A 44 20.27 17.70 19.47
CA GLY A 44 19.64 18.08 20.72
C GLY A 44 18.98 16.91 21.47
N PRO A 45 18.29 17.19 22.60
CA PRO A 45 17.72 16.15 23.45
C PRO A 45 16.79 15.22 22.68
N GLY A 46 17.12 13.93 22.64
CA GLY A 46 16.34 12.92 21.92
C GLY A 46 16.31 13.08 20.39
N GLY A 47 17.21 13.88 19.80
CA GLY A 47 17.22 14.15 18.35
C GLY A 47 16.02 14.98 17.88
N GLN A 48 15.46 15.83 18.75
CA GLN A 48 14.24 16.58 18.47
C GLN A 48 14.41 17.69 17.42
N HIS A 49 15.63 18.18 17.20
CA HIS A 49 15.94 19.20 16.21
C HIS A 49 16.50 18.55 14.94
N THR A 50 16.20 19.14 13.80
CA THR A 50 16.72 18.72 12.50
C THR A 50 17.29 19.93 11.77
N ALA A 51 18.35 19.72 10.99
CA ALA A 51 18.88 20.74 10.09
C ALA A 51 19.32 20.13 8.76
N GLU A 52 18.89 20.76 7.68
CA GLU A 52 19.41 20.50 6.33
C GLU A 52 20.90 20.90 6.27
N VAL A 53 21.75 20.00 5.79
CA VAL A 53 23.21 20.25 5.70
C VAL A 53 23.78 20.05 4.31
N THR A 54 22.98 19.48 3.40
CA THR A 54 23.36 19.17 2.03
C THR A 54 22.26 19.60 1.05
N TRP A 55 22.53 19.48 -0.25
CA TRP A 55 21.55 19.73 -1.31
C TRP A 55 20.76 18.46 -1.62
N HIS A 56 19.55 18.60 -2.16
CA HIS A 56 18.74 17.49 -2.68
C HIS A 56 18.38 17.74 -4.15
N GLY A 57 18.52 16.74 -5.01
CA GLY A 57 18.23 16.85 -6.44
C GLY A 57 19.09 17.88 -7.21
N LYS A 58 18.63 18.27 -8.40
CA LYS A 58 19.31 19.23 -9.29
C LYS A 58 18.47 20.49 -9.47
N GLY A 59 19.04 21.64 -9.11
CA GLY A 59 18.40 22.95 -9.31
C GLY A 59 17.28 23.27 -8.32
N ASN A 60 17.22 22.56 -7.20
CA ASN A 60 16.35 22.89 -6.07
C ASN A 60 16.94 24.04 -5.26
N GLU A 61 16.08 24.77 -4.54
CA GLU A 61 16.52 25.85 -3.66
C GLU A 61 17.35 25.30 -2.49
N ASP A 62 18.39 26.05 -2.12
CA ASP A 62 19.24 25.69 -1.00
C ASP A 62 18.49 25.86 0.33
N ARG A 63 18.21 24.74 1.00
CA ARG A 63 17.52 24.70 2.30
C ARG A 63 18.46 24.56 3.48
N ARG A 64 19.79 24.58 3.28
CA ARG A 64 20.76 24.34 4.36
C ARG A 64 20.54 25.27 5.56
N GLY A 65 20.58 24.69 6.75
CA GLY A 65 20.31 25.35 8.03
C GLY A 65 18.82 25.43 8.42
N GLN A 66 17.90 25.07 7.53
CA GLN A 66 16.47 25.01 7.83
C GLN A 66 16.09 23.68 8.48
N SER A 67 15.00 23.67 9.25
CA SER A 67 14.41 22.42 9.76
C SER A 67 13.73 21.66 8.64
N VAL A 68 13.78 20.33 8.72
CA VAL A 68 13.00 19.46 7.84
C VAL A 68 11.52 19.57 8.22
N SER A 69 10.65 19.57 7.21
CA SER A 69 9.20 19.74 7.37
C SER A 69 8.61 18.70 8.33
N PRO A 70 7.62 19.05 9.19
CA PRO A 70 7.04 18.14 10.18
C PRO A 70 6.53 16.81 9.58
N GLY A 71 5.96 16.83 8.37
CA GLY A 71 5.47 15.61 7.70
C GLY A 71 6.58 14.65 7.25
N VAL A 72 7.81 15.12 7.04
CA VAL A 72 8.99 14.26 6.77
C VAL A 72 9.67 13.91 8.09
N ALA A 73 9.70 14.84 9.05
CA ALA A 73 10.32 14.66 10.35
C ALA A 73 9.50 13.81 11.33
N GLU A 74 8.18 13.66 11.18
CA GLU A 74 7.32 12.75 11.97
C GLU A 74 7.34 11.32 11.41
N ARG A 75 7.48 11.16 10.09
CA ARG A 75 7.54 9.85 9.40
C ARG A 75 8.91 9.18 9.51
N VAL A 76 9.97 9.98 9.64
CA VAL A 76 11.33 9.52 9.96
C VAL A 76 11.59 9.51 11.48
N ARG A 77 10.66 10.07 12.29
CA ARG A 77 10.67 9.92 13.75
C ARG A 77 9.74 8.77 14.18
N ASP A 78 10.24 7.55 14.08
CA ASP A 78 9.64 6.46 14.84
C ASP A 78 10.58 6.03 16.00
N ARG A 79 10.11 6.36 17.22
CA ARG A 79 10.49 5.86 18.55
C ARG A 79 11.98 5.75 18.91
N ARG A 80 12.61 6.90 19.19
CA ARG A 80 13.85 7.00 20.00
C ARG A 80 13.63 7.13 21.52
N THR A 81 12.41 6.91 22.02
CA THR A 81 12.07 7.13 23.44
C THR A 81 11.23 5.98 24.00
N ASP A 82 11.87 4.97 24.60
CA ASP A 82 11.38 4.26 25.81
C ASP A 82 12.34 3.18 26.32
N VAL A 83 13.66 3.40 26.25
CA VAL A 83 14.61 2.56 27.01
C VAL A 83 15.40 3.44 27.96
N GLN A 84 14.81 3.61 29.14
CA GLN A 84 15.51 4.09 30.32
C GLN A 84 16.43 2.96 30.82
N GLY A 85 17.62 2.85 30.23
CA GLY A 85 18.64 1.88 30.61
C GLY A 85 20.02 2.43 30.32
N GLY A 86 20.74 2.82 31.37
CA GLY A 86 22.07 3.42 31.27
C GLY A 86 23.10 2.48 30.64
N GLY A 87 23.57 2.84 29.46
CA GLY A 87 24.67 2.23 28.72
C GLY A 87 24.97 3.08 27.48
N SER A 88 26.23 3.16 27.05
CA SER A 88 26.77 4.13 26.06
C SER A 88 26.06 4.14 24.69
N MET A 89 24.97 4.90 24.59
CA MET A 89 24.17 5.16 23.39
C MET A 89 25.02 5.67 22.21
N ALA A 90 26.03 6.49 22.50
CA ALA A 90 26.92 7.12 21.51
C ALA A 90 27.85 6.14 20.77
N GLU A 91 28.13 4.94 21.30
CA GLU A 91 28.98 3.95 20.62
C GLU A 91 28.23 3.19 19.54
N ARG A 92 26.93 2.92 19.77
CA ARG A 92 26.09 2.02 18.95
C ARG A 92 25.46 2.71 17.74
N GLU A 93 25.37 4.04 17.76
CA GLU A 93 24.84 4.86 16.65
C GLU A 93 25.90 5.10 15.56
N ARG A 94 27.18 5.02 15.93
CA ARG A 94 28.33 5.14 15.01
C ARG A 94 28.49 3.96 14.06
N ASP A 95 27.96 2.80 14.44
CA ASP A 95 28.05 1.58 13.63
C ASP A 95 27.06 1.58 12.46
N MET A 96 25.91 2.25 12.60
CA MET A 96 24.95 2.48 11.51
C MET A 96 25.47 3.53 10.51
N GLU A 97 26.16 4.55 11.00
CA GLU A 97 26.90 5.50 10.17
C GLU A 97 28.07 4.81 9.43
N GLY A 98 28.73 3.83 10.07
CA GLY A 98 29.72 2.95 9.44
C GLY A 98 29.14 1.99 8.38
N ALA A 99 27.92 1.49 8.61
CA ALA A 99 27.16 0.72 7.62
C ALA A 99 26.91 1.56 6.36
N MET A 100 26.47 2.81 6.54
CA MET A 100 26.21 3.74 5.45
C MET A 100 27.48 4.20 4.73
N GLY A 101 28.58 4.44 5.45
CA GLY A 101 29.89 4.71 4.83
C GLY A 101 30.35 3.56 3.93
N THR A 102 29.88 2.35 4.18
CA THR A 102 30.18 1.15 3.37
C THR A 102 29.23 0.98 2.19
N GLU A 103 28.01 1.51 2.28
CA GLU A 103 27.08 1.63 1.15
C GLU A 103 27.47 2.77 0.19
N GLY A 104 27.68 3.99 0.71
CA GLY A 104 28.00 5.18 -0.09
C GLY A 104 29.46 5.28 -0.54
N GLY A 105 30.42 4.84 0.28
CA GLY A 105 31.86 4.94 -0.03
C GLY A 105 32.38 3.91 -1.04
N CYS A 106 31.52 2.99 -1.48
CA CYS A 106 31.89 1.84 -2.27
C CYS A 106 31.14 1.78 -3.61
N GLY A 107 30.75 2.93 -4.18
CA GLY A 107 30.10 3.02 -5.48
C GLY A 107 30.84 2.22 -6.55
N ALA A 108 30.24 1.12 -6.98
CA ALA A 108 30.76 0.24 -8.03
C ALA A 108 30.45 0.80 -9.44
N GLU A 109 30.19 2.11 -9.56
CA GLU A 109 29.91 2.76 -10.84
C GLU A 109 31.21 3.28 -11.45
N GLY A 110 32.00 2.35 -11.96
CA GLY A 110 33.30 2.66 -12.53
C GLY A 110 33.90 1.56 -13.40
N ALA A 111 33.09 0.71 -14.04
CA ALA A 111 33.57 -0.21 -15.07
C ALA A 111 32.44 -0.63 -16.02
N ALA A 112 31.92 0.32 -16.81
CA ALA A 112 31.37 -0.06 -18.10
C ALA A 112 32.56 -0.56 -18.94
N VAL A 113 32.64 -1.89 -19.14
CA VAL A 113 33.74 -2.65 -19.77
C VAL A 113 34.86 -3.08 -18.79
N GLY A 114 34.61 -4.16 -18.05
CA GLY A 114 35.62 -4.89 -17.28
C GLY A 114 34.96 -5.70 -16.17
N GLU A 115 35.43 -6.93 -15.91
CA GLU A 115 34.90 -7.77 -14.83
C GLU A 115 34.77 -6.97 -13.51
N PRO A 116 33.67 -7.12 -12.76
CA PRO A 116 33.56 -6.50 -11.45
C PRO A 116 34.72 -7.01 -10.59
N HIS A 117 35.60 -6.10 -10.15
CA HIS A 117 36.62 -6.44 -9.17
C HIS A 117 35.90 -7.04 -7.96
N LYS A 118 36.13 -8.32 -7.64
CA LYS A 118 35.41 -9.03 -6.56
C LYS A 118 35.71 -8.48 -5.15
N SER A 119 36.82 -7.77 -4.99
CA SER A 119 37.31 -7.35 -3.66
C SER A 119 36.43 -6.35 -2.88
N PRO A 120 35.78 -5.33 -3.49
CA PRO A 120 34.96 -4.38 -2.76
C PRO A 120 33.62 -5.01 -2.34
N SER A 121 32.98 -5.80 -3.21
CA SER A 121 31.72 -6.50 -2.91
C SER A 121 31.88 -7.49 -1.76
N VAL A 122 32.95 -8.30 -1.77
CA VAL A 122 33.27 -9.23 -0.67
C VAL A 122 33.54 -8.49 0.63
N SER A 123 34.20 -7.33 0.58
CA SER A 123 34.47 -6.53 1.78
C SER A 123 33.19 -5.92 2.36
N ARG A 124 32.31 -5.41 1.49
CA ARG A 124 31.00 -4.86 1.86
C ARG A 124 30.11 -5.94 2.48
N GLN A 125 30.01 -7.11 1.84
CA GLN A 125 29.23 -8.25 2.32
C GLN A 125 29.68 -8.70 3.71
N ARG A 126 31.00 -8.82 3.94
CA ARG A 126 31.55 -9.17 5.26
C ARG A 126 31.22 -8.13 6.33
N LEU A 127 31.26 -6.84 6.01
CA LEU A 127 30.93 -5.81 6.98
C LEU A 127 29.44 -5.80 7.30
N LEU A 128 28.57 -5.94 6.30
CA LEU A 128 27.12 -6.05 6.52
C LEU A 128 26.78 -7.27 7.37
N TRP A 129 27.47 -8.41 7.18
CA TRP A 129 27.34 -9.56 8.08
C TRP A 129 27.82 -9.28 9.50
N LEU A 130 28.93 -8.56 9.68
CA LEU A 130 29.38 -8.15 11.01
C LEU A 130 28.33 -7.29 11.71
N LEU A 131 27.77 -6.31 11.02
CA LEU A 131 26.72 -5.44 11.55
C LEU A 131 25.42 -6.21 11.85
N TYR A 132 25.08 -7.19 11.01
CA TYR A 132 23.99 -8.11 11.24
C TYR A 132 24.20 -8.93 12.51
N ASP A 133 25.38 -9.55 12.67
CA ASP A 133 25.72 -10.40 13.82
C ASP A 133 25.79 -9.62 15.14
N LEU A 134 26.18 -8.34 15.07
CA LEU A 134 26.18 -7.43 16.22
C LEU A 134 24.78 -6.91 16.58
N GLY A 135 23.75 -7.23 15.79
CA GLY A 135 22.37 -6.80 16.02
C GLY A 135 22.10 -5.34 15.64
N HIS A 136 22.96 -4.73 14.82
CA HIS A 136 22.75 -3.38 14.29
C HIS A 136 21.81 -3.37 13.07
N LEU A 137 21.69 -4.50 12.37
CA LEU A 137 20.74 -4.68 11.27
C LEU A 137 19.53 -5.56 11.64
N GLU A 138 19.63 -6.34 12.73
CA GLU A 138 18.54 -7.18 13.24
C GLU A 138 18.33 -6.96 14.74
N ARG A 139 17.09 -6.63 15.11
CA ARG A 139 16.51 -6.63 16.46
C ARG A 139 17.50 -6.88 17.62
N GLY A 140 18.14 -5.81 18.09
CA GLY A 140 18.93 -5.78 19.33
C GLY A 140 18.45 -4.69 20.30
N GLU A 141 19.10 -4.56 21.46
CA GLU A 141 18.98 -3.41 22.39
C GLU A 141 19.65 -2.13 21.83
N GLY A 142 19.71 -2.02 20.49
CA GLY A 142 20.41 -1.00 19.72
C GLY A 142 19.45 -0.11 18.93
N PRO A 143 19.97 0.69 17.97
CA PRO A 143 19.14 1.52 17.10
C PRO A 143 18.16 0.69 16.26
N ALA A 144 17.13 1.34 15.73
CA ALA A 144 16.16 0.69 14.84
C ALA A 144 16.90 0.04 13.65
N PRO A 145 16.51 -1.20 13.26
CA PRO A 145 17.18 -1.93 12.19
C PRO A 145 17.02 -1.20 10.84
N TYR A 146 18.08 -1.18 10.04
CA TYR A 146 18.08 -0.43 8.78
C TYR A 146 17.55 -1.27 7.60
N PRO A 147 16.32 -1.00 7.07
CA PRO A 147 15.68 -1.89 6.09
C PRO A 147 16.43 -2.00 4.76
N MET A 148 17.04 -0.91 4.29
CA MET A 148 17.76 -0.88 3.01
C MET A 148 19.08 -1.66 3.06
N ALA A 149 19.80 -1.64 4.20
CA ALA A 149 21.01 -2.44 4.37
C ALA A 149 20.73 -3.96 4.37
N LEU A 150 19.56 -4.38 4.87
CA LEU A 150 19.12 -5.78 4.74
C LEU A 150 18.83 -6.16 3.28
N GLY A 151 18.24 -5.25 2.50
CA GLY A 151 18.06 -5.43 1.05
C GLY A 151 19.38 -5.53 0.28
N ASN A 152 20.33 -4.65 0.60
CA ASN A 152 21.68 -4.67 0.03
C ASN A 152 22.43 -5.97 0.38
N LEU A 153 22.34 -6.42 1.64
CA LEU A 153 22.91 -7.70 2.06
C LEU A 153 22.28 -8.87 1.29
N ALA A 154 20.97 -8.85 1.07
CA ALA A 154 20.27 -9.87 0.29
C ALA A 154 20.74 -9.90 -1.17
N ASP A 155 20.89 -8.74 -1.83
CA ASP A 155 21.42 -8.67 -3.20
C ASP A 155 22.85 -9.23 -3.29
N LEU A 156 23.70 -8.97 -2.29
CA LEU A 156 25.06 -9.52 -2.23
C LEU A 156 25.07 -11.04 -2.01
N GLU A 157 24.17 -11.56 -1.18
CA GLU A 157 24.00 -13.00 -0.98
C GLU A 157 23.38 -13.71 -2.19
N GLU A 158 22.55 -13.03 -3.00
CA GLU A 158 22.08 -13.57 -4.28
C GLU A 158 23.26 -13.71 -5.26
N LEU A 159 24.19 -12.74 -5.26
CA LEU A 159 25.35 -12.75 -6.14
C LEU A 159 26.40 -13.80 -5.74
N GLU A 160 26.76 -13.86 -4.46
CA GLU A 160 27.75 -14.80 -3.92
C GLU A 160 27.31 -15.30 -2.53
N PRO A 161 26.56 -16.41 -2.44
CA PRO A 161 26.05 -16.92 -1.17
C PRO A 161 27.16 -17.30 -0.19
N THR A 162 27.04 -16.84 1.05
CA THR A 162 27.96 -17.20 2.13
C THR A 162 27.48 -18.48 2.84
N PRO A 163 28.29 -19.55 2.93
CA PRO A 163 27.87 -20.80 3.57
C PRO A 163 27.42 -20.60 5.02
N GLY A 164 26.24 -21.14 5.36
CA GLY A 164 25.66 -21.07 6.70
C GLY A 164 24.90 -19.77 7.02
N ARG A 165 24.81 -18.84 6.06
CA ARG A 165 24.01 -17.62 6.19
C ARG A 165 22.55 -17.82 5.71
N PRO A 166 21.61 -16.99 6.17
CA PRO A 166 20.26 -16.91 5.64
C PRO A 166 20.22 -16.73 4.13
N ASP A 167 19.21 -17.28 3.48
CA ASP A 167 18.95 -17.05 2.06
C ASP A 167 18.50 -15.60 1.78
N PRO A 168 18.66 -15.08 0.55
CA PRO A 168 18.28 -13.72 0.19
C PRO A 168 16.80 -13.41 0.48
N LEU A 169 15.88 -14.35 0.24
CA LEU A 169 14.45 -14.15 0.45
C LEU A 169 14.15 -13.87 1.94
N THR A 170 14.78 -14.63 2.83
CA THR A 170 14.72 -14.39 4.27
C THR A 170 15.20 -12.98 4.65
N LEU A 171 16.26 -12.48 4.02
CA LEU A 171 16.80 -11.15 4.27
C LEU A 171 15.89 -10.03 3.76
N TYR A 172 15.32 -10.14 2.55
CA TYR A 172 14.34 -9.16 2.04
C TYR A 172 13.10 -9.08 2.96
N HIS A 173 12.58 -10.22 3.42
CA HIS A 173 11.45 -10.25 4.35
C HIS A 173 11.80 -9.66 5.72
N LYS A 174 13.05 -9.81 6.21
CA LYS A 174 13.52 -9.11 7.41
C LYS A 174 13.53 -7.59 7.20
N GLY A 175 13.96 -7.11 6.03
CA GLY A 175 13.89 -5.69 5.65
C GLY A 175 12.46 -5.15 5.68
N ILE A 176 11.51 -5.87 5.09
CA ILE A 176 10.08 -5.50 5.14
C ILE A 176 9.53 -5.54 6.58
N ALA A 177 9.90 -6.55 7.37
CA ALA A 177 9.48 -6.63 8.76
C ALA A 177 10.04 -5.47 9.60
N ALA A 178 11.27 -5.04 9.33
CA ALA A 178 11.87 -3.85 9.93
C ALA A 178 11.08 -2.58 9.58
N ALA A 179 10.78 -2.36 8.30
CA ALA A 179 9.95 -1.24 7.84
C ALA A 179 8.57 -1.20 8.54
N ARG A 180 7.92 -2.36 8.67
CA ARG A 180 6.61 -2.47 9.34
C ARG A 180 6.67 -2.20 10.84
N SER A 181 7.72 -2.65 11.51
CA SER A 181 7.79 -2.64 12.97
C SER A 181 8.36 -1.34 13.53
N TYR A 182 9.22 -0.67 12.78
CA TYR A 182 10.00 0.48 13.24
C TYR A 182 9.83 1.72 12.39
N TYR A 183 9.09 1.67 11.28
CA TYR A 183 8.90 2.81 10.38
C TYR A 183 7.46 2.86 9.87
N SER A 184 6.49 2.39 10.67
CA SER A 184 5.06 2.40 10.36
C SER A 184 4.66 1.85 8.97
N ASN A 185 5.49 0.99 8.36
CA ASN A 185 5.34 0.50 6.99
C ASN A 185 5.35 1.60 5.91
N GLU A 186 6.11 2.66 6.12
CA GLU A 186 6.21 3.85 5.27
C GLU A 186 7.45 3.85 4.35
N HIS A 187 8.11 2.70 4.20
CA HIS A 187 9.28 2.54 3.32
C HIS A 187 8.92 1.76 2.06
N ILE A 188 9.44 2.21 0.91
CA ILE A 188 9.08 1.72 -0.42
C ILE A 188 10.13 0.72 -0.93
N TYR A 189 11.42 1.02 -0.73
CA TYR A 189 12.52 0.20 -1.24
C TYR A 189 12.54 -1.25 -0.72
N PRO A 190 12.18 -1.57 0.53
CA PRO A 190 12.12 -2.96 0.99
C PRO A 190 11.25 -3.87 0.11
N TYR A 191 10.15 -3.32 -0.42
CA TYR A 191 9.27 -4.03 -1.36
C TYR A 191 9.83 -4.05 -2.78
N LEU A 192 10.49 -2.97 -3.22
CA LEU A 192 11.17 -2.94 -4.53
C LEU A 192 12.31 -3.95 -4.61
N TYR A 193 13.13 -4.08 -3.57
CA TYR A 193 14.18 -5.10 -3.47
C TYR A 193 13.60 -6.51 -3.65
N LEU A 194 12.53 -6.83 -2.92
CA LEU A 194 11.86 -8.13 -3.03
C LEU A 194 11.28 -8.35 -4.43
N ALA A 195 10.64 -7.34 -5.02
CA ALA A 195 10.09 -7.42 -6.37
C ALA A 195 11.19 -7.64 -7.42
N GLY A 196 12.32 -6.95 -7.28
CA GLY A 196 13.51 -7.11 -8.12
C GLY A 196 14.06 -8.53 -8.09
N PHE A 197 14.19 -9.12 -6.89
CA PHE A 197 14.59 -10.52 -6.70
C PHE A 197 13.65 -11.48 -7.43
N HIS A 198 12.34 -11.36 -7.23
CA HIS A 198 11.37 -12.22 -7.91
C HIS A 198 11.38 -12.03 -9.44
N CYS A 199 11.57 -10.79 -9.92
CA CYS A 199 11.69 -10.49 -11.33
C CYS A 199 12.92 -11.14 -11.99
N ARG A 200 14.09 -11.05 -11.33
CA ARG A 200 15.33 -11.73 -11.80
C ARG A 200 15.14 -13.24 -11.87
N ASN A 201 14.45 -13.82 -10.90
CA ASN A 201 14.17 -15.25 -10.79
C ASN A 201 12.91 -15.72 -11.54
N ARG A 202 12.28 -14.86 -12.36
CA ARG A 202 11.09 -15.16 -13.18
C ARG A 202 9.86 -15.64 -12.38
N ASN A 203 9.78 -15.28 -11.11
CA ASN A 203 8.64 -15.51 -10.23
C ASN A 203 7.59 -14.42 -10.44
N VAL A 204 6.82 -14.53 -11.53
CA VAL A 204 5.94 -13.45 -12.02
C VAL A 204 4.88 -13.05 -10.99
N LYS A 205 4.27 -14.03 -10.32
CA LYS A 205 3.19 -13.78 -9.36
C LYS A 205 3.69 -12.99 -8.16
N GLU A 206 4.79 -13.45 -7.58
CA GLU A 206 5.42 -12.87 -6.41
C GLU A 206 6.00 -11.49 -6.72
N ALA A 207 6.57 -11.29 -7.92
CA ALA A 207 7.03 -9.97 -8.37
C ALA A 207 5.86 -8.96 -8.48
N LEU A 208 4.75 -9.36 -9.12
CA LEU A 208 3.55 -8.52 -9.21
C LEU A 208 2.96 -8.23 -7.83
N GLN A 209 2.96 -9.22 -6.93
CA GLN A 209 2.50 -9.03 -5.56
C GLN A 209 3.35 -8.00 -4.82
N ALA A 210 4.69 -8.11 -4.89
CA ALA A 210 5.61 -7.21 -4.23
C ALA A 210 5.49 -5.78 -4.78
N TRP A 211 5.41 -5.58 -6.10
CA TRP A 211 5.14 -4.25 -6.66
C TRP A 211 3.78 -3.69 -6.25
N ALA A 212 2.75 -4.54 -6.15
CA ALA A 212 1.44 -4.11 -5.65
C ALA A 212 1.50 -3.69 -4.16
N ASP A 213 2.34 -4.34 -3.36
CA ASP A 213 2.63 -3.92 -1.98
C ASP A 213 3.38 -2.58 -1.94
N THR A 214 4.37 -2.38 -2.83
CA THR A 214 5.05 -1.09 -3.04
C THR A 214 4.03 0.03 -3.34
N ALA A 215 3.10 -0.22 -4.26
CA ALA A 215 2.06 0.74 -4.62
C ALA A 215 1.06 0.99 -3.47
N THR A 216 0.86 -0.01 -2.61
CA THR A 216 0.00 0.13 -1.42
C THR A 216 0.64 1.06 -0.38
N VAL A 217 1.97 1.15 -0.32
CA VAL A 217 2.66 2.10 0.56
C VAL A 217 2.61 3.52 -0.01
N ILE A 218 2.95 3.70 -1.30
CA ILE A 218 3.03 5.05 -1.90
C ILE A 218 1.66 5.76 -1.99
N GLN A 219 0.55 5.02 -1.96
CA GLN A 219 -0.79 5.59 -2.12
C GLN A 219 -1.16 6.64 -1.06
N ASP A 220 -0.54 6.58 0.12
CA ASP A 220 -0.78 7.51 1.24
C ASP A 220 0.15 8.73 1.23
N TYR A 221 0.94 8.89 0.16
CA TYR A 221 1.83 10.03 -0.07
C TYR A 221 1.19 11.02 -1.05
N ASN A 222 1.74 12.23 -1.07
CA ASN A 222 1.49 13.20 -2.14
C ASN A 222 2.78 13.36 -2.93
N TYR A 223 2.73 13.10 -4.24
CA TYR A 223 3.84 13.29 -5.16
C TYR A 223 4.28 14.76 -5.23
N CYS A 224 5.54 14.99 -4.89
CA CYS A 224 6.21 16.28 -4.98
C CYS A 224 7.29 16.25 -6.07
N ARG A 225 7.72 17.42 -6.54
CA ARG A 225 8.80 17.53 -7.53
C ARG A 225 10.14 16.94 -7.04
N GLU A 226 10.34 16.90 -5.73
CA GLU A 226 11.52 16.31 -5.09
C GLU A 226 11.50 14.76 -5.16
N ASP A 227 10.34 14.14 -5.32
CA ASP A 227 10.18 12.67 -5.36
C ASP A 227 10.47 12.09 -6.76
N GLU A 228 11.34 12.74 -7.55
CA GLU A 228 11.61 12.36 -8.95
C GLU A 228 12.21 10.96 -9.06
N GLU A 229 13.06 10.56 -8.11
CA GLU A 229 13.72 9.26 -8.12
C GLU A 229 12.70 8.12 -7.94
N ILE A 230 11.82 8.19 -6.95
CA ILE A 230 10.79 7.16 -6.79
C ILE A 230 9.76 7.18 -7.93
N TYR A 231 9.47 8.35 -8.52
CA TYR A 231 8.66 8.42 -9.74
C TYR A 231 9.29 7.63 -10.89
N LYS A 232 10.61 7.76 -11.11
CA LYS A 232 11.34 7.03 -12.16
C LYS A 232 11.26 5.52 -11.93
N GLU A 233 11.42 5.06 -10.70
CA GLU A 233 11.29 3.63 -10.34
C GLU A 233 9.91 3.08 -10.72
N PHE A 234 8.82 3.73 -10.27
CA PHE A 234 7.47 3.30 -10.63
C PHE A 234 7.23 3.39 -12.15
N PHE A 235 7.77 4.42 -12.81
CA PHE A 235 7.64 4.59 -14.25
C PHE A 235 8.35 3.45 -15.00
N GLU A 236 9.58 3.12 -14.64
CA GLU A 236 10.34 2.02 -15.24
C GLU A 236 9.64 0.67 -15.00
N VAL A 237 9.19 0.41 -13.78
CA VAL A 237 8.46 -0.81 -13.44
C VAL A 237 7.20 -0.96 -14.30
N ALA A 238 6.39 0.10 -14.41
CA ALA A 238 5.12 0.05 -15.12
C ALA A 238 5.25 0.04 -16.65
N ASN A 239 6.28 0.69 -17.20
CA ASN A 239 6.40 0.95 -18.63
C ASN A 239 7.47 0.08 -19.32
N ASP A 240 8.36 -0.56 -18.57
CA ASP A 240 9.38 -1.47 -19.13
C ASP A 240 9.35 -2.85 -18.46
N VAL A 241 9.58 -2.91 -17.14
CA VAL A 241 9.81 -4.18 -16.44
C VAL A 241 8.59 -5.09 -16.48
N ILE A 242 7.41 -4.61 -16.04
CA ILE A 242 6.17 -5.40 -16.07
C ILE A 242 5.80 -5.81 -17.51
N PRO A 243 5.74 -4.90 -18.50
CA PRO A 243 5.46 -5.27 -19.89
C PRO A 243 6.40 -6.35 -20.45
N THR A 244 7.70 -6.25 -20.14
CA THR A 244 8.71 -7.23 -20.56
C THR A 244 8.50 -8.58 -19.87
N LEU A 245 8.29 -8.58 -18.55
CA LEU A 245 8.03 -9.79 -17.77
C LEU A 245 6.77 -10.53 -18.25
N LEU A 246 5.67 -9.81 -18.51
CA LEU A 246 4.43 -10.42 -19.02
C LEU A 246 4.58 -10.91 -20.47
N LYS A 247 5.39 -10.24 -21.29
CA LYS A 247 5.70 -10.71 -22.65
C LYS A 247 6.51 -12.01 -22.62
N GLU A 248 7.49 -12.11 -21.74
CA GLU A 248 8.26 -13.35 -21.56
C GLU A 248 7.38 -14.48 -21.02
N ALA A 249 6.53 -14.21 -20.03
CA ALA A 249 5.59 -15.18 -19.49
C ALA A 249 4.58 -15.68 -20.54
N ALA A 250 4.19 -14.85 -21.50
CA ALA A 250 3.33 -15.25 -22.62
C ALA A 250 4.03 -16.18 -23.63
N ASN A 251 5.35 -16.04 -23.77
CA ASN A 251 6.17 -16.81 -24.71
C ASN A 251 6.81 -18.04 -24.07
N ALA A 252 6.70 -18.19 -22.74
CA ALA A 252 7.23 -19.34 -22.03
C ALA A 252 6.43 -20.58 -22.45
N GLU A 253 7.05 -21.46 -23.24
CA GLU A 253 6.50 -22.78 -23.55
C GLU A 253 6.25 -23.53 -22.23
N PRO A 254 5.14 -24.26 -22.09
CA PRO A 254 4.88 -25.11 -20.93
C PRO A 254 5.91 -26.24 -20.91
N HIS A 255 7.09 -25.97 -20.35
CA HIS A 255 8.14 -26.96 -20.21
C HIS A 255 7.67 -28.00 -19.19
N GLY A 256 7.37 -29.19 -19.68
CA GLY A 256 7.39 -30.40 -18.88
C GLY A 256 8.77 -30.56 -18.23
N ASP A 257 8.76 -31.03 -16.98
CA ASP A 257 9.91 -31.56 -16.24
C ASP A 257 10.85 -30.60 -15.50
N ALA A 258 10.37 -29.43 -15.07
CA ALA A 258 10.93 -28.78 -13.87
C ALA A 258 9.87 -28.85 -12.74
N PRO A 259 10.23 -29.29 -11.52
CA PRO A 259 9.32 -29.18 -10.39
C PRO A 259 9.13 -27.69 -10.09
N GLN A 260 8.07 -27.09 -10.65
CA GLN A 260 7.48 -25.88 -10.08
C GLN A 260 7.17 -26.21 -8.62
N ALA A 261 7.94 -25.64 -7.70
CA ALA A 261 7.64 -25.67 -6.28
C ALA A 261 6.35 -24.84 -6.09
N GLY A 262 5.20 -25.49 -6.29
CA GLY A 262 3.87 -24.89 -6.31
C GLY A 262 3.21 -25.04 -7.68
N GLY A 263 2.45 -26.12 -7.88
CA GLY A 263 1.69 -26.41 -9.11
C GLY A 263 0.55 -25.42 -9.36
N GLY A 264 0.90 -24.18 -9.69
CA GLY A 264 -0.01 -23.09 -10.02
C GLY A 264 -0.32 -23.02 -11.52
N LEU A 265 -1.40 -22.30 -11.85
CA LEU A 265 -1.66 -21.93 -13.24
C LEU A 265 -0.53 -21.03 -13.76
N PRO A 266 -0.25 -21.02 -15.08
CA PRO A 266 0.61 -20.02 -15.68
C PRO A 266 0.19 -18.61 -15.21
N ALA A 267 1.13 -17.72 -14.93
CA ALA A 267 0.85 -16.44 -14.28
C ALA A 267 -0.22 -15.59 -15.01
N LEU A 268 -0.30 -15.68 -16.34
CA LEU A 268 -1.32 -14.98 -17.16
C LEU A 268 -2.72 -15.62 -17.10
N GLN A 269 -2.81 -16.85 -16.61
CA GLN A 269 -4.06 -17.58 -16.38
C GLN A 269 -4.51 -17.54 -14.90
N ASP A 270 -3.64 -17.05 -14.00
CA ASP A 270 -3.96 -16.83 -12.58
C ASP A 270 -4.65 -15.46 -12.38
N PRO A 271 -5.91 -15.42 -11.90
CA PRO A 271 -6.60 -14.18 -11.60
C PRO A 271 -5.96 -13.36 -10.47
N GLU A 272 -5.16 -13.97 -9.58
CA GLU A 272 -4.42 -13.24 -8.53
C GLU A 272 -3.35 -12.32 -9.13
N CYS A 273 -2.61 -12.77 -10.15
CA CYS A 273 -1.63 -11.95 -10.87
C CYS A 273 -2.29 -10.72 -11.49
N PHE A 274 -3.49 -10.90 -12.07
CA PHE A 274 -4.27 -9.79 -12.60
C PHE A 274 -4.72 -8.83 -11.49
N ALA A 275 -5.16 -9.36 -10.35
CA ALA A 275 -5.54 -8.54 -9.19
C ALA A 275 -4.35 -7.73 -8.63
N HIS A 276 -3.14 -8.31 -8.59
CA HIS A 276 -1.92 -7.60 -8.21
C HIS A 276 -1.58 -6.47 -9.19
N LEU A 277 -1.65 -6.72 -10.50
CA LEU A 277 -1.45 -5.67 -11.51
C LEU A 277 -2.44 -4.51 -11.31
N LEU A 278 -3.71 -4.82 -11.05
CA LEU A 278 -4.72 -3.79 -10.80
C LEU A 278 -4.46 -3.01 -9.50
N ARG A 279 -4.07 -3.69 -8.42
CA ARG A 279 -3.70 -3.05 -7.14
C ARG A 279 -2.47 -2.16 -7.28
N PHE A 280 -1.49 -2.55 -8.10
CA PHE A 280 -0.34 -1.73 -8.43
C PHE A 280 -0.75 -0.39 -9.06
N TYR A 281 -1.59 -0.42 -10.10
CA TYR A 281 -2.08 0.80 -10.73
C TYR A 281 -3.03 1.60 -9.84
N ASP A 282 -3.80 0.96 -8.96
CA ASP A 282 -4.67 1.62 -7.99
C ASP A 282 -3.88 2.47 -6.99
N GLY A 283 -2.81 1.91 -6.43
CA GLY A 283 -1.94 2.66 -5.52
C GLY A 283 -1.30 3.88 -6.18
N ILE A 284 -0.84 3.76 -7.44
CA ILE A 284 -0.29 4.89 -8.21
C ILE A 284 -1.36 5.94 -8.54
N CYS A 285 -2.57 5.50 -8.92
CA CYS A 285 -3.69 6.41 -9.14
C CYS A 285 -4.05 7.17 -7.85
N LYS A 286 -3.99 6.49 -6.71
CA LYS A 286 -4.29 7.08 -5.41
C LYS A 286 -3.20 8.04 -4.94
N TRP A 287 -1.92 7.71 -5.19
CA TRP A 287 -0.78 8.60 -4.95
C TRP A 287 -0.92 9.95 -5.69
N GLU A 288 -1.53 9.97 -6.87
CA GLU A 288 -1.78 11.21 -7.59
C GLU A 288 -2.89 12.09 -6.94
N GLU A 289 -3.81 11.50 -6.18
CA GLU A 289 -4.93 12.24 -5.58
C GLU A 289 -4.45 13.16 -4.46
N GLY A 290 -4.63 14.46 -4.62
CA GLY A 290 -4.15 15.45 -3.65
C GLY A 290 -2.71 15.91 -3.89
N SER A 291 -2.02 15.30 -4.85
CA SER A 291 -0.67 15.70 -5.24
C SER A 291 -0.64 17.06 -5.95
N PRO A 292 0.35 17.92 -5.66
CA PRO A 292 0.52 19.21 -6.34
C PRO A 292 0.88 19.06 -7.82
N THR A 293 1.50 17.95 -8.19
CA THR A 293 1.90 17.63 -9.57
C THR A 293 1.26 16.32 -10.02
N PRO A 294 0.78 16.23 -11.27
CA PRO A 294 0.23 14.98 -11.80
C PRO A 294 1.33 13.92 -11.96
N VAL A 295 0.95 12.66 -11.76
CA VAL A 295 1.80 11.47 -11.90
C VAL A 295 1.53 10.80 -13.25
N LEU A 296 0.26 10.56 -13.56
CA LEU A 296 -0.18 9.77 -14.70
C LEU A 296 -0.34 10.63 -15.96
N HIS A 297 0.26 10.17 -17.05
CA HIS A 297 0.16 10.78 -18.37
C HIS A 297 0.02 9.70 -19.46
N VAL A 298 -0.04 10.11 -20.73
CA VAL A 298 -0.31 9.21 -21.87
C VAL A 298 0.69 8.04 -22.02
N GLY A 299 1.91 8.18 -21.47
CA GLY A 299 2.92 7.12 -21.47
C GLY A 299 2.42 5.90 -20.70
N TRP A 300 2.09 6.10 -19.42
CA TRP A 300 1.49 5.09 -18.54
C TRP A 300 0.29 4.37 -19.16
N ALA A 301 -0.60 5.15 -19.78
CA ALA A 301 -1.84 4.62 -20.31
C ALA A 301 -1.65 3.64 -21.47
N THR A 302 -0.56 3.78 -22.23
CA THR A 302 -0.25 2.87 -23.33
C THR A 302 0.21 1.51 -22.81
N PHE A 303 1.09 1.49 -21.81
CA PHE A 303 1.61 0.26 -21.23
C PHE A 303 0.60 -0.43 -20.29
N LEU A 304 -0.29 0.32 -19.63
CA LEU A 304 -1.42 -0.26 -18.93
C LEU A 304 -2.28 -1.09 -19.88
N VAL A 305 -2.74 -0.51 -20.99
CA VAL A 305 -3.58 -1.21 -21.98
C VAL A 305 -2.88 -2.45 -22.54
N GLN A 306 -1.57 -2.35 -22.82
CA GLN A 306 -0.77 -3.48 -23.28
C GLN A 306 -0.72 -4.60 -22.25
N SER A 307 -0.46 -4.27 -20.99
CA SER A 307 -0.38 -5.23 -19.88
C SER A 307 -1.73 -5.88 -19.60
N LEU A 308 -2.81 -5.12 -19.58
CA LEU A 308 -4.18 -5.64 -19.46
C LEU A 308 -4.53 -6.62 -20.60
N GLY A 309 -4.06 -6.33 -21.81
CA GLY A 309 -4.26 -7.18 -22.98
C GLY A 309 -3.51 -8.52 -22.93
N ARG A 310 -2.58 -8.72 -22.00
CA ARG A 310 -1.90 -10.01 -21.77
C ARG A 310 -2.76 -11.02 -21.02
N PHE A 311 -3.78 -10.55 -20.30
CA PHE A 311 -4.70 -11.39 -19.54
C PHE A 311 -5.99 -11.61 -20.35
N ASP A 312 -6.33 -12.87 -20.60
CA ASP A 312 -7.55 -13.24 -21.29
C ASP A 312 -8.79 -12.72 -20.57
N GLY A 313 -9.83 -12.37 -21.33
CA GLY A 313 -11.08 -11.85 -20.76
C GLY A 313 -11.70 -12.78 -19.70
N GLN A 314 -11.54 -14.10 -19.86
CA GLN A 314 -12.01 -15.09 -18.89
C GLN A 314 -11.26 -15.02 -17.55
N VAL A 315 -9.96 -14.75 -17.57
CA VAL A 315 -9.14 -14.57 -16.35
C VAL A 315 -9.54 -13.28 -15.66
N ARG A 316 -9.64 -12.17 -16.42
CA ARG A 316 -10.02 -10.85 -15.90
C ARG A 316 -11.41 -10.84 -15.26
N GLN A 317 -12.35 -11.61 -15.80
CA GLN A 317 -13.72 -11.70 -15.28
C GLN A 317 -13.84 -12.44 -13.95
N LYS A 318 -12.88 -13.32 -13.61
CA LYS A 318 -12.82 -14.04 -12.32
C LYS A 318 -12.51 -13.13 -11.14
N VAL A 319 -11.90 -11.97 -11.39
CA VAL A 319 -11.63 -10.98 -10.32
C VAL A 319 -12.90 -10.20 -10.02
N THR A 320 -13.28 -10.21 -8.74
CA THR A 320 -14.41 -9.44 -8.22
C THR A 320 -13.92 -8.07 -7.80
N LEU A 321 -14.27 -7.05 -8.57
CA LEU A 321 -13.90 -5.67 -8.28
C LEU A 321 -14.98 -5.00 -7.43
N VAL A 322 -14.61 -4.36 -6.33
CA VAL A 322 -15.51 -3.66 -5.41
C VAL A 322 -15.11 -2.18 -5.35
N SER A 323 -16.10 -1.31 -5.46
CA SER A 323 -15.94 0.13 -5.20
C SER A 323 -16.64 0.37 -3.88
N ARG A 324 -15.88 0.66 -2.82
CA ARG A 324 -16.49 1.10 -1.56
C ARG A 324 -16.57 2.62 -1.64
N ASP A 325 -17.78 3.13 -1.80
CA ASP A 325 -18.02 4.56 -1.58
C ASP A 325 -17.92 4.79 -0.07
N ALA A 326 -17.39 5.94 0.35
CA ALA A 326 -17.35 6.29 1.76
C ALA A 326 -18.79 6.24 2.29
N ASP A 327 -19.03 5.33 3.24
CA ASP A 327 -20.32 5.25 3.93
C ASP A 327 -20.62 6.67 4.46
N PRO A 328 -21.80 7.26 4.17
CA PRO A 328 -22.19 8.49 4.85
C PRO A 328 -22.15 8.21 6.36
N PRO A 329 -21.69 9.17 7.19
CA PRO A 329 -21.70 8.97 8.63
C PRO A 329 -23.11 8.54 9.03
N GLU A 330 -23.21 7.41 9.72
CA GLU A 330 -24.47 6.91 10.24
C GLU A 330 -25.15 8.08 10.95
N ASP A 331 -26.26 8.56 10.39
CA ASP A 331 -27.07 9.61 10.99
C ASP A 331 -27.36 9.18 12.42
N GLU A 332 -26.91 9.99 13.39
CA GLU A 332 -27.26 9.81 14.79
C GLU A 332 -28.78 9.67 14.88
N ASP A 333 -29.23 8.49 15.29
CA ASP A 333 -30.61 8.16 15.62
C ASP A 333 -31.19 9.22 16.57
N PRO A 334 -32.14 10.07 16.16
CA PRO A 334 -32.78 11.02 17.04
C PRO A 334 -33.97 10.33 17.71
N SER A 335 -33.70 9.40 18.63
CA SER A 335 -34.74 8.79 19.45
C SER A 335 -34.36 8.75 20.93
N GLY A 336 -34.76 9.80 21.66
CA GLY A 336 -34.55 9.83 23.11
C GLY A 336 -35.01 11.08 23.86
N GLU A 337 -36.11 11.75 23.47
CA GLU A 337 -36.75 12.75 24.35
C GLU A 337 -38.05 12.19 24.95
N ASP A 338 -38.00 11.95 26.27
CA ASP A 338 -39.07 11.52 27.16
C ASP A 338 -40.16 12.61 27.30
N PRO A 339 -41.42 12.39 26.88
CA PRO A 339 -42.46 13.41 26.95
C PRO A 339 -43.29 13.24 28.22
N ARG A 340 -42.77 13.68 29.36
CA ARG A 340 -43.57 13.82 30.60
C ARG A 340 -43.21 15.06 31.42
N GLU A 341 -43.65 16.24 30.96
CA GLU A 341 -44.21 17.25 31.85
C GLU A 341 -44.87 18.40 31.07
N GLY A 342 -46.08 18.80 31.48
CA GLY A 342 -46.69 20.04 30.99
C GLY A 342 -48.19 20.01 30.71
N ARG A 343 -49.01 19.64 31.71
CA ARG A 343 -50.46 19.96 31.73
C ARG A 343 -50.70 21.43 31.37
N ARG A 344 -51.59 21.72 30.41
CA ARG A 344 -52.59 22.82 30.49
C ARG A 344 -53.59 22.81 29.30
N ARG A 345 -54.86 22.56 29.67
CA ARG A 345 -56.14 23.14 29.18
C ARG A 345 -56.61 22.80 27.74
N GLY A 346 -57.65 21.97 27.66
CA GLY A 346 -58.49 21.79 26.46
C GLY A 346 -59.55 22.88 26.25
N PRO A 347 -60.37 22.75 25.19
CA PRO A 347 -61.80 22.47 25.41
C PRO A 347 -62.39 21.40 24.45
N ARG A 348 -63.61 20.98 24.76
CA ARG A 348 -64.36 19.76 24.40
C ARG A 348 -65.48 20.02 23.38
N ARG A 349 -65.90 18.96 22.65
CA ARG A 349 -67.16 18.68 21.85
C ARG A 349 -66.89 18.48 20.33
N GLU A 350 -67.49 17.54 19.56
CA GLU A 350 -68.59 16.56 19.75
C GLU A 350 -68.69 15.57 18.55
N SER A 351 -69.14 14.31 18.80
CA SER A 351 -70.00 13.37 17.98
C SER A 351 -69.66 12.98 16.53
N LYS A 352 -69.89 11.78 15.95
CA LYS A 352 -70.22 10.35 16.24
C LYS A 352 -70.23 9.62 14.84
N PRO A 353 -70.73 8.37 14.61
CA PRO A 353 -70.00 7.15 14.23
C PRO A 353 -70.25 6.58 12.79
N GLU A 354 -69.68 5.40 12.53
CA GLU A 354 -69.55 4.58 11.29
C GLU A 354 -70.68 3.54 11.03
N GLU A 355 -70.58 2.84 9.87
CA GLU A 355 -71.22 1.57 9.34
C GLU A 355 -72.55 1.64 8.52
N PRO A 356 -72.93 0.62 7.66
CA PRO A 356 -72.31 -0.67 7.22
C PRO A 356 -72.46 -0.99 5.68
N PRO A 357 -72.16 -2.24 5.17
CA PRO A 357 -73.21 -2.96 4.38
C PRO A 357 -73.20 -4.53 4.39
N LEU A 358 -74.34 -5.12 3.96
CA LEU A 358 -74.63 -6.50 3.47
C LEU A 358 -75.77 -6.40 2.40
N PRO A 359 -76.20 -7.40 1.55
CA PRO A 359 -76.20 -8.88 1.66
C PRO A 359 -76.02 -9.73 0.33
N LYS A 360 -76.42 -11.03 0.32
CA LYS A 360 -76.11 -12.17 -0.62
C LYS A 360 -77.23 -12.65 -1.61
N LYS A 361 -76.84 -13.52 -2.60
CA LYS A 361 -77.49 -14.70 -3.29
C LYS A 361 -78.26 -14.49 -4.64
N PRO A 362 -78.44 -15.49 -5.59
CA PRO A 362 -78.90 -16.91 -5.42
C PRO A 362 -78.28 -18.01 -6.40
N PRO A 363 -78.80 -19.28 -6.52
CA PRO A 363 -78.04 -20.54 -6.84
C PRO A 363 -78.44 -21.33 -8.13
N GLU A 364 -77.74 -22.43 -8.49
CA GLU A 364 -78.35 -23.57 -9.24
C GLU A 364 -77.63 -24.95 -9.14
N ARG A 365 -78.40 -26.04 -9.39
CA ARG A 365 -78.18 -27.49 -9.13
C ARG A 365 -77.60 -28.27 -10.33
N ARG A 366 -77.00 -29.47 -10.10
CA ARG A 366 -77.48 -30.79 -10.64
C ARG A 366 -76.62 -32.03 -10.27
N ARG A 367 -77.28 -32.97 -9.55
CA ARG A 367 -77.34 -34.46 -9.57
C ARG A 367 -76.08 -35.41 -9.46
N PRO A 368 -76.16 -36.48 -8.62
CA PRO A 368 -75.27 -37.68 -8.55
C PRO A 368 -75.92 -38.93 -9.24
N PRO A 369 -75.30 -40.14 -9.45
CA PRO A 369 -75.08 -41.20 -8.40
C PRO A 369 -73.91 -42.26 -8.67
N VAL A 370 -73.23 -42.87 -7.66
CA VAL A 370 -73.34 -44.28 -7.06
C VAL A 370 -72.62 -45.40 -7.91
N PRO A 371 -72.25 -46.64 -7.43
CA PRO A 371 -71.29 -47.10 -6.39
C PRO A 371 -70.38 -48.34 -6.75
N GLY A 372 -69.21 -48.49 -6.09
CA GLY A 372 -68.51 -49.75 -5.68
C GLY A 372 -68.06 -50.81 -6.72
N PRO A 373 -67.43 -51.96 -6.33
CA PRO A 373 -66.67 -52.31 -5.11
C PRO A 373 -65.26 -52.92 -5.45
N ARG A 374 -64.30 -53.15 -4.54
CA ARG A 374 -64.10 -54.30 -3.60
C ARG A 374 -62.59 -54.35 -3.17
N PRO A 375 -62.14 -55.26 -2.27
CA PRO A 375 -61.38 -55.01 -1.04
C PRO A 375 -59.86 -55.33 -1.17
N GLU A 376 -58.98 -55.08 -0.20
CA GLU A 376 -58.68 -55.97 0.93
C GLU A 376 -57.76 -55.31 1.98
N GLU A 377 -58.05 -55.73 3.21
CA GLU A 377 -57.19 -55.96 4.38
C GLU A 377 -56.34 -54.87 5.07
N SER A 378 -56.52 -54.93 6.39
CA SER A 378 -55.97 -54.14 7.47
C SER A 378 -54.62 -54.66 7.96
N SER A 379 -53.68 -53.78 8.28
CA SER A 379 -53.05 -53.72 9.62
C SER A 379 -52.02 -52.58 9.71
N GLY A 380 -52.03 -51.86 10.84
CA GLY A 380 -50.86 -51.14 11.37
C GLY A 380 -50.63 -49.68 10.93
N ALA A 381 -50.67 -48.75 11.89
CA ALA A 381 -50.50 -47.30 11.76
C ALA A 381 -49.04 -46.82 11.52
N PRO A 382 -48.81 -45.57 11.03
CA PRO A 382 -47.54 -45.12 10.45
C PRO A 382 -46.67 -44.26 11.40
N PRO A 383 -45.40 -44.01 11.05
CA PRO A 383 -45.02 -42.64 10.70
C PRO A 383 -44.25 -42.52 9.36
N ALA A 384 -44.20 -41.28 8.89
CA ALA A 384 -44.10 -40.85 7.48
C ALA A 384 -42.74 -40.98 6.78
N PRO A 385 -42.76 -41.07 5.44
CA PRO A 385 -41.75 -40.52 4.53
C PRO A 385 -42.40 -39.58 3.47
N PRO A 386 -41.69 -39.08 2.44
CA PRO A 386 -40.55 -38.16 2.43
C PRO A 386 -40.85 -36.85 1.61
N ASN A 387 -39.87 -35.93 1.63
CA ASN A 387 -39.70 -34.65 0.90
C ASN A 387 -40.53 -34.35 -0.38
N PRO A 388 -40.85 -33.06 -0.65
CA PRO A 388 -40.05 -32.33 -1.64
C PRO A 388 -39.86 -30.80 -1.42
N SER A 389 -38.65 -30.34 -1.73
CA SER A 389 -38.30 -29.13 -2.50
C SER A 389 -38.98 -27.77 -2.18
N GLN A 390 -38.18 -26.82 -1.70
CA GLN A 390 -38.12 -25.37 -2.03
C GLN A 390 -37.12 -24.74 -1.04
N GLY A 391 -35.94 -24.26 -1.44
CA GLY A 391 -35.73 -23.11 -2.32
C GLY A 391 -35.08 -22.00 -1.49
N ASN A 392 -33.82 -22.20 -1.07
CA ASN A 392 -33.04 -21.20 -0.36
C ASN A 392 -32.13 -20.49 -1.38
N PRO A 393 -32.07 -19.15 -1.44
CA PRO A 393 -31.16 -18.45 -2.32
C PRO A 393 -29.73 -18.65 -1.80
N GLN A 394 -29.00 -19.54 -2.47
CA GLN A 394 -27.55 -19.65 -2.30
C GLN A 394 -26.93 -18.33 -2.79
N THR A 395 -26.38 -17.58 -1.85
CA THR A 395 -25.40 -16.53 -2.14
C THR A 395 -24.25 -17.19 -2.88
N VAL A 396 -24.09 -16.81 -4.15
CA VAL A 396 -22.99 -17.28 -5.00
C VAL A 396 -21.72 -16.65 -4.43
N SER A 397 -20.95 -17.42 -3.66
CA SER A 397 -19.58 -17.03 -3.31
C SER A 397 -18.78 -16.93 -4.62
N PRO A 398 -18.25 -15.75 -5.01
CA PRO A 398 -17.44 -15.67 -6.21
C PRO A 398 -16.13 -16.42 -5.94
N GLY A 399 -15.89 -17.52 -6.65
CA GLY A 399 -14.70 -18.37 -6.47
C GLY A 399 -13.39 -17.77 -7.00
N GLY A 400 -13.22 -16.45 -6.94
CA GLY A 400 -12.04 -15.72 -7.43
C GLY A 400 -11.67 -14.54 -6.54
N PRO A 401 -10.49 -13.92 -6.75
CA PRO A 401 -9.98 -12.87 -5.86
C PRO A 401 -10.91 -11.66 -5.83
N VAL A 402 -11.02 -11.06 -4.66
CA VAL A 402 -11.78 -9.82 -4.43
C VAL A 402 -10.79 -8.67 -4.27
N LEU A 403 -10.93 -7.63 -5.10
CA LEU A 403 -10.11 -6.42 -5.04
C LEU A 403 -11.00 -5.19 -4.80
N VAL A 404 -10.66 -4.40 -3.79
CA VAL A 404 -11.32 -3.14 -3.46
C VAL A 404 -10.44 -1.99 -3.94
N PHE A 405 -10.96 -1.12 -4.80
CA PHE A 405 -10.21 0.04 -5.27
C PHE A 405 -10.30 1.22 -4.31
N GLN A 406 -9.17 1.88 -4.10
CA GLN A 406 -9.04 3.10 -3.31
C GLN A 406 -9.14 4.37 -4.17
N SER A 407 -8.57 4.35 -5.38
CA SER A 407 -8.54 5.51 -6.26
C SER A 407 -9.84 5.69 -7.06
N GLU A 408 -10.22 6.95 -7.29
CA GLU A 408 -11.38 7.32 -8.10
C GLU A 408 -11.19 6.92 -9.58
N LYS A 409 -9.95 6.98 -10.08
CA LYS A 409 -9.63 6.55 -11.45
C LYS A 409 -9.91 5.06 -11.66
N MET A 410 -9.42 4.19 -10.77
CA MET A 410 -9.64 2.74 -10.91
C MET A 410 -11.08 2.34 -10.64
N LYS A 411 -11.76 2.99 -9.67
CA LYS A 411 -13.22 2.82 -9.48
C LYS A 411 -13.99 3.12 -10.76
N GLY A 412 -13.67 4.23 -11.43
CA GLY A 412 -14.30 4.61 -12.71
C GLY A 412 -13.96 3.69 -13.90
N MET A 413 -12.86 2.93 -13.83
CA MET A 413 -12.47 1.97 -14.88
C MET A 413 -12.95 0.54 -14.63
N LYS A 414 -13.54 0.23 -13.48
CA LYS A 414 -13.93 -1.11 -13.04
C LYS A 414 -14.59 -1.98 -14.13
N ASP A 415 -15.58 -1.44 -14.83
CA ASP A 415 -16.30 -2.20 -15.87
C ASP A 415 -15.47 -2.39 -17.14
N LEU A 416 -14.62 -1.42 -17.48
CA LEU A 416 -13.70 -1.49 -18.62
C LEU A 416 -12.63 -2.58 -18.41
N LEU A 417 -12.17 -2.77 -17.17
CA LEU A 417 -11.13 -3.73 -16.80
C LEU A 417 -11.61 -5.19 -16.90
N ARG A 418 -12.91 -5.45 -16.72
CA ARG A 418 -13.52 -6.79 -16.81
C ARG A 418 -14.13 -7.09 -18.19
N ALA A 419 -14.24 -6.10 -19.06
CA ALA A 419 -14.84 -6.27 -20.38
C ALA A 419 -14.07 -7.33 -21.21
N PRO A 420 -14.75 -8.22 -21.97
CA PRO A 420 -14.09 -9.26 -22.73
C PRO A 420 -13.10 -8.70 -23.77
N LYS A 421 -13.39 -7.53 -24.33
CA LYS A 421 -12.48 -6.74 -25.16
C LYS A 421 -12.10 -5.46 -24.44
N ILE A 422 -10.81 -5.18 -24.35
CA ILE A 422 -10.27 -3.95 -23.75
C ILE A 422 -10.61 -2.76 -24.65
N ASN A 423 -11.30 -1.75 -24.08
CA ASN A 423 -11.53 -0.48 -24.76
C ASN A 423 -10.36 0.47 -24.47
N SER A 424 -9.33 0.38 -25.29
CA SER A 424 -8.08 1.15 -25.13
C SER A 424 -8.30 2.66 -25.03
N SER A 425 -9.21 3.22 -25.84
CA SER A 425 -9.47 4.67 -25.85
C SER A 425 -10.13 5.14 -24.55
N ALA A 426 -11.10 4.38 -24.03
CA ALA A 426 -11.78 4.71 -22.78
C ALA A 426 -10.84 4.60 -21.57
N ILE A 427 -10.01 3.55 -21.50
CA ILE A 427 -9.01 3.39 -20.43
C ILE A 427 -7.99 4.52 -20.48
N LYS A 428 -7.47 4.87 -21.66
CA LYS A 428 -6.53 5.98 -21.80
C LYS A 428 -7.15 7.30 -21.32
N LEU A 429 -8.38 7.57 -21.76
CA LEU A 429 -9.09 8.79 -21.36
C LEU A 429 -9.27 8.87 -19.84
N GLN A 430 -9.72 7.80 -19.19
CA GLN A 430 -9.98 7.77 -17.76
C GLN A 430 -8.69 7.84 -16.93
N LEU A 431 -7.63 7.14 -17.35
CA LEU A 431 -6.34 7.16 -16.64
C LEU A 431 -5.66 8.53 -16.73
N THR A 432 -5.75 9.21 -17.88
CA THR A 432 -5.12 10.52 -18.07
C THR A 432 -6.02 11.71 -17.74
N ALA A 433 -7.28 11.46 -17.38
CA ALA A 433 -8.15 12.51 -16.90
C ALA A 433 -7.48 13.16 -15.69
N GLN A 434 -7.20 14.46 -15.75
CA GLN A 434 -6.84 15.18 -14.54
C GLN A 434 -8.04 15.09 -13.61
N SER A 435 -7.84 14.53 -12.42
CA SER A 435 -8.86 14.50 -11.37
C SER A 435 -9.30 15.95 -11.12
N GLN A 436 -10.43 16.37 -11.69
CA GLN A 436 -11.02 17.68 -11.44
C GLN A 436 -11.64 17.67 -10.03
N VAL A 437 -10.81 17.56 -9.00
CA VAL A 437 -11.21 17.80 -7.61
C VAL A 437 -10.86 19.24 -7.22
N GLN A 438 -11.45 20.16 -7.96
CA GLN A 438 -11.99 21.40 -7.41
C GLN A 438 -13.44 21.50 -7.85
N LEU A 439 -14.32 20.76 -7.16
CA LEU A 439 -15.75 21.02 -7.23
C LEU A 439 -15.97 22.49 -6.83
N LYS A 440 -16.50 23.26 -7.79
CA LYS A 440 -16.94 24.66 -7.72
C LYS A 440 -17.07 25.20 -6.29
N LYS A 441 -16.05 25.94 -5.83
CA LYS A 441 -16.29 27.00 -4.84
C LYS A 441 -17.11 28.08 -5.54
N GLN A 442 -18.43 28.00 -5.42
CA GLN A 442 -19.30 29.13 -5.77
C GLN A 442 -18.77 30.36 -5.03
N LYS A 443 -18.57 31.46 -5.76
CA LYS A 443 -18.25 32.77 -5.20
C LYS A 443 -19.27 33.11 -4.11
N ALA A 444 -18.81 33.17 -2.86
CA ALA A 444 -19.47 33.90 -1.79
C ALA A 444 -18.42 34.79 -1.11
N ALA A 445 -18.81 36.05 -0.91
CA ALA A 445 -18.00 37.15 -0.37
C ALA A 445 -17.59 36.90 1.11
N PRO A 446 -16.71 37.73 1.69
CA PRO A 446 -15.94 37.37 2.88
C PRO A 446 -16.84 37.40 4.12
N SER A 447 -16.81 36.31 4.90
CA SER A 447 -17.44 36.25 6.22
C SER A 447 -16.44 35.62 7.18
N ASP A 448 -15.80 36.46 7.98
CA ASP A 448 -15.08 36.08 9.20
C ASP A 448 -16.04 35.34 10.14
N TYR A 449 -15.99 34.00 10.18
CA TYR A 449 -16.69 33.25 11.24
C TYR A 449 -16.12 31.85 11.49
N THR A 450 -14.84 31.74 11.85
CA THR A 450 -14.28 30.51 12.44
C THR A 450 -13.17 30.79 13.47
N LEU A 451 -13.33 31.84 14.28
CA LEU A 451 -12.48 32.08 15.46
C LEU A 451 -13.27 32.60 16.68
N ALA A 452 -14.48 32.09 16.91
CA ALA A 452 -15.33 32.55 18.02
C ALA A 452 -15.84 31.41 18.94
N PHE A 453 -15.26 30.21 18.90
CA PHE A 453 -15.73 29.09 19.75
C PHE A 453 -14.75 28.56 20.80
N LEU A 454 -13.60 29.22 21.02
CA LEU A 454 -12.58 28.79 21.99
C LEU A 454 -12.30 29.77 23.14
N LYS A 455 -13.22 30.69 23.47
CA LYS A 455 -13.09 31.54 24.66
C LYS A 455 -14.38 31.63 25.48
N ARG A 456 -14.56 30.70 26.43
CA ARG A 456 -15.39 30.96 27.62
C ARG A 456 -14.49 31.48 28.76
N PRO A 457 -14.79 32.63 29.38
CA PRO A 457 -14.07 33.08 30.56
C PRO A 457 -14.62 32.38 31.81
N ARG A 458 -13.71 31.88 32.67
CA ARG A 458 -14.02 31.58 34.07
C ARG A 458 -14.38 32.89 34.79
N LYS A 459 -15.61 33.02 35.28
CA LYS A 459 -15.95 33.96 36.37
C LYS A 459 -16.03 33.16 37.66
N GLY A 460 -15.31 33.64 38.66
CA GLY A 460 -15.24 33.06 39.99
C GLY A 460 -16.48 33.34 40.84
N LEU A 461 -16.49 32.62 41.96
CA LEU A 461 -16.90 33.10 43.28
C LEU A 461 -15.67 33.02 44.17
#